data_AF-A0A538PFW5-F1
#
_entry.id   AF-A0A538PFW5-F1
#
_cell.length_a   1.000
_cell.length_b   1.000
_cell.length_c   1.000
_cell.angle_alpha   90.00
_cell.angle_beta   90.00
_cell.angle_gamma   90.00
#
_symmetry.space_group_name_H-M   'P 1'
#
loop_
_entity.id
_entity.type
_entity.pdbx_description
1 polymer ?
#
loop_
_entity_poly.entity_id
_entity_poly.type
_entity_poly.pdbx_seq_one_letter_code
_entity_poly.pdbx_strand_id
1 'polypeptide(L)'
;MMRRTSLILMWLAMSDCHHDVSIQCDESPTCDLHSGGVCMVAGTGSRWCAYPDSSCSSGYRYSNFQTGDGLSGVCVSPADAGVDASTDSGRAAEPAASCIALPYTCGTSGNDNCCNSPEVKGGMYFRSFDIAQDAASGDQSAPATVSGFRLDKYEVTVGRLRAFVDAGQGTQASHPLTGSGTHLHIPGSGWEAAWNAGLPADTPALKATLKCDPTFQTWTDEPAGNENLPINCLSWYEAFAFCAWDGGYLPTEAEWNYAAAGGSEQRAYPWSTSAGATTIAADRASYKEGTSCNGDGFPDCTRGDLRPVGSKPAGDGHWGQSDLGGNVFEWTLDWGDIYVTPCVDCANLLIPQLVTGRVVRGGSFDDNATVLRTGARYVASPATQGASRSSGVRCARTSAL
;
A
#
# COMPACT_ATOMS: atom_id res chain seq x y z
N MET A 1 7.08 71.73 20.58
CA MET A 1 7.66 70.97 19.46
C MET A 1 7.19 69.53 19.57
N MET A 2 6.76 68.97 18.44
CA MET A 2 5.82 67.85 18.29
C MET A 2 6.24 66.52 18.94
N ARG A 3 5.28 65.90 19.63
CA ARG A 3 5.16 64.44 19.79
C ARG A 3 4.66 63.83 18.47
N ARG A 4 5.31 62.76 18.00
CA ARG A 4 4.71 61.79 17.06
C ARG A 4 5.12 60.38 17.48
N THR A 5 4.18 59.72 18.14
CA THR A 5 4.00 58.27 18.19
C THR A 5 3.69 57.78 16.77
N SER A 6 4.29 56.64 16.33
CA SER A 6 3.60 55.63 15.49
C SER A 6 4.51 54.48 15.04
N LEU A 7 3.99 53.28 15.31
CA LEU A 7 4.05 52.00 14.60
C LEU A 7 5.37 51.22 14.43
N ILE A 8 5.43 50.19 15.26
CA ILE A 8 5.96 48.83 15.03
C ILE A 8 5.70 48.36 13.59
N LEU A 9 6.75 47.91 12.91
CA LEU A 9 6.65 46.89 11.87
C LEU A 9 7.86 45.94 12.02
N MET A 10 7.63 44.85 12.75
CA MET A 10 8.55 43.74 12.91
C MET A 10 8.52 42.95 11.59
N TRP A 11 9.55 43.07 10.77
CA TRP A 11 9.75 42.19 9.62
C TRP A 11 10.24 40.83 10.14
N LEU A 12 9.31 39.89 10.31
CA LEU A 12 9.64 38.47 10.25
C LEU A 12 9.92 38.15 8.78
N ALA A 13 11.19 38.02 8.42
CA ALA A 13 11.57 37.24 7.26
C ALA A 13 11.40 35.77 7.64
N MET A 14 10.28 35.17 7.23
CA MET A 14 10.21 33.73 7.05
C MET A 14 11.06 33.39 5.83
N SER A 15 12.15 32.69 6.07
CA SER A 15 12.84 31.90 5.04
C SER A 15 13.09 30.53 5.65
N ASP A 16 12.05 29.69 5.54
CA ASP A 16 12.17 28.24 5.55
C ASP A 16 13.09 27.83 4.40
N CYS A 17 14.24 27.28 4.77
CA CYS A 17 14.99 26.30 4.01
C CYS A 17 15.59 25.38 5.07
N HIS A 18 14.87 24.32 5.46
CA HIS A 18 15.50 23.18 6.09
C HIS A 18 16.57 22.68 5.12
N HIS A 19 17.83 22.98 5.42
CA HIS A 19 18.97 22.34 4.76
C HIS A 19 18.97 20.89 5.24
N ASP A 20 18.93 19.94 4.29
CA ASP A 20 19.30 18.56 4.53
C ASP A 20 20.77 18.54 4.98
N VAL A 21 21.00 18.46 6.29
CA VAL A 21 22.36 18.43 6.83
C VAL A 21 22.88 17.00 6.70
N SER A 22 23.71 16.78 5.68
CA SER A 22 24.56 15.60 5.55
C SER A 22 25.29 15.32 6.87
N ILE A 23 25.11 14.14 7.50
CA ILE A 23 25.75 13.89 8.80
C ILE A 23 27.24 13.61 8.62
N GLN A 24 28.06 14.58 8.99
CA GLN A 24 29.43 14.32 9.37
C GLN A 24 29.46 13.83 10.83
N CYS A 25 30.13 12.72 11.16
CA CYS A 25 30.26 12.19 12.54
C CYS A 25 31.20 13.06 13.40
N ASP A 26 31.08 14.38 13.29
CA ASP A 26 31.88 15.36 14.04
C ASP A 26 31.32 15.59 15.46
N GLU A 27 30.02 15.36 15.67
CA GLU A 27 29.35 15.54 16.96
C GLU A 27 29.09 14.23 17.73
N SER A 28 29.10 13.07 17.06
CA SER A 28 28.89 11.75 17.70
C SER A 28 29.84 10.69 17.12
N PRO A 29 30.85 10.23 17.89
CA PRO A 29 31.88 9.32 17.38
C PRO A 29 31.41 7.86 17.24
N THR A 30 30.26 7.51 17.82
CA THR A 30 29.75 6.13 17.83
C THR A 30 28.80 5.83 16.68
N CYS A 31 28.35 6.85 15.95
CA CYS A 31 27.44 6.73 14.80
C CYS A 31 26.37 5.65 15.08
N ASP A 32 25.55 5.86 16.13
CA ASP A 32 24.60 4.90 16.76
C ASP A 32 23.47 4.47 15.82
N LEU A 33 23.85 3.68 14.82
CA LEU A 33 22.99 3.02 13.88
C LEU A 33 22.71 1.62 14.40
N HIS A 34 21.45 1.18 14.34
CA HIS A 34 20.89 -0.06 14.91
C HIS A 34 21.66 -1.37 14.56
N SER A 35 22.62 -1.31 13.64
CA SER A 35 23.38 -2.44 13.09
C SER A 35 24.90 -2.35 13.28
N GLY A 36 25.40 -1.50 14.18
CA GLY A 36 26.85 -1.40 14.47
C GLY A 36 27.61 -0.53 13.46
N GLY A 37 27.09 0.68 13.22
CA GLY A 37 27.77 1.68 12.38
C GLY A 37 29.15 2.06 12.91
N VAL A 38 30.03 2.47 12.01
CA VAL A 38 31.39 2.94 12.30
C VAL A 38 31.61 4.33 11.72
N CYS A 39 32.34 5.17 12.46
CA CYS A 39 32.82 6.46 11.97
C CYS A 39 34.03 6.23 11.05
N MET A 40 33.92 6.61 9.79
CA MET A 40 35.02 6.49 8.81
C MET A 40 35.50 7.86 8.34
N VAL A 41 36.82 7.99 8.13
CA VAL A 41 37.43 9.18 7.56
C VAL A 41 37.52 8.98 6.04
N ALA A 42 36.90 9.87 5.28
CA ALA A 42 37.01 9.91 3.83
C ALA A 42 38.40 10.37 3.38
N GLY A 43 38.76 10.09 2.13
CA GLY A 43 39.99 10.61 1.51
C GLY A 43 40.12 12.14 1.52
N THR A 44 38.99 12.85 1.64
CA THR A 44 38.89 14.32 1.77
C THR A 44 39.16 14.84 3.19
N GLY A 45 39.23 13.95 4.19
CA GLY A 45 39.42 14.30 5.60
C GLY A 45 38.11 14.45 6.41
N SER A 46 36.95 14.48 5.75
CA SER A 46 35.64 14.51 6.41
C SER A 46 35.27 13.16 7.04
N ARG A 47 34.53 13.18 8.16
CA ARG A 47 34.14 11.99 8.92
C ARG A 47 32.68 11.63 8.68
N TRP A 48 32.35 10.37 8.39
CA TRP A 48 31.00 9.94 8.01
C TRP A 48 30.55 8.67 8.73
N CYS A 49 29.23 8.51 8.89
CA CYS A 49 28.60 7.25 9.32
C CYS A 49 28.67 6.21 8.19
N ALA A 50 29.19 5.01 8.45
CA ALA A 50 29.16 3.89 7.53
C ALA A 50 28.76 2.59 8.24
N TYR A 51 28.24 1.60 7.51
CA TYR A 51 28.00 0.25 8.03
C TYR A 51 28.47 -0.82 7.04
N PRO A 52 28.87 -2.01 7.51
CA PRO A 52 29.29 -3.10 6.65
C PRO A 52 28.16 -3.58 5.73
N ASP A 53 28.43 -3.66 4.44
CA ASP A 53 27.51 -4.19 3.43
C ASP A 53 28.31 -4.92 2.34
N SER A 54 28.16 -6.24 2.26
CA SER A 54 28.85 -7.09 1.30
C SER A 54 28.36 -6.92 -0.14
N SER A 55 27.23 -6.24 -0.36
CA SER A 55 26.75 -5.88 -1.69
C SER A 55 27.48 -4.66 -2.27
N CYS A 56 28.12 -3.85 -1.44
CA CYS A 56 28.96 -2.75 -1.90
C CYS A 56 30.37 -3.24 -2.22
N SER A 57 30.92 -2.78 -3.35
CA SER A 57 32.29 -3.11 -3.77
C SER A 57 33.37 -2.66 -2.77
N SER A 58 33.07 -1.64 -1.96
CA SER A 58 33.91 -1.15 -0.86
C SER A 58 33.75 -1.96 0.44
N GLY A 59 32.75 -2.84 0.52
CA GLY A 59 32.34 -3.53 1.74
C GLY A 59 31.54 -2.66 2.73
N TYR A 60 31.25 -1.41 2.38
CA TYR A 60 30.58 -0.45 3.25
C TYR A 60 29.54 0.38 2.50
N ARG A 61 28.47 0.73 3.22
CA ARG A 61 27.42 1.65 2.77
C ARG A 61 27.41 2.89 3.67
N TYR A 62 27.27 4.07 3.08
CA TYR A 62 27.34 5.36 3.78
C TYR A 62 25.94 5.98 3.91
N SER A 63 25.62 6.50 5.10
CA SER A 63 24.31 7.08 5.42
C SER A 63 24.19 8.51 4.88
N ASN A 64 23.02 8.86 4.35
CA ASN A 64 22.71 10.17 3.79
C ASN A 64 21.74 11.03 4.66
N PHE A 65 21.20 10.51 5.77
CA PHE A 65 20.24 11.23 6.64
C PHE A 65 20.48 11.02 8.14
N GLN A 66 19.98 11.95 8.97
CA GLN A 66 20.05 11.94 10.43
C GLN A 66 19.46 10.67 11.06
N THR A 67 20.37 9.71 11.33
CA THR A 67 20.26 8.54 12.23
C THR A 67 19.18 7.50 11.91
N GLY A 68 19.62 6.29 11.58
CA GLY A 68 18.96 5.04 12.03
C GLY A 68 17.75 4.56 11.23
N ASP A 69 17.61 4.93 9.96
CA ASP A 69 16.48 4.57 9.10
C ASP A 69 16.57 3.17 8.44
N GLY A 70 17.74 2.56 8.43
CA GLY A 70 17.93 1.21 7.90
C GLY A 70 18.01 1.19 6.37
N LEU A 71 19.20 0.84 5.86
CA LEU A 71 19.48 0.49 4.47
C LEU A 71 19.33 1.58 3.39
N SER A 72 18.86 2.78 3.70
CA SER A 72 19.00 3.98 2.84
C SER A 72 20.44 4.52 2.94
N GLY A 73 21.30 4.05 2.05
CA GLY A 73 22.64 4.57 1.89
C GLY A 73 23.21 4.19 0.53
N VAL A 74 24.21 4.93 0.05
CA VAL A 74 24.82 4.71 -1.27
C VAL A 74 26.10 3.89 -1.11
N CYS A 75 26.29 2.89 -1.98
CA CYS A 75 27.57 2.25 -2.14
C CYS A 75 28.53 3.23 -2.82
N VAL A 76 29.42 3.84 -2.05
CA VAL A 76 30.50 4.69 -2.56
C VAL A 76 31.86 4.09 -2.21
N SER A 77 32.88 4.42 -3.00
CA SER A 77 34.25 4.07 -2.63
C SER A 77 34.68 4.91 -1.42
N PRO A 78 35.61 4.44 -0.56
CA PRO A 78 36.11 5.24 0.57
C PRO A 78 36.79 6.54 0.14
N ALA A 79 37.24 6.64 -1.11
CA ALA A 79 37.83 7.84 -1.70
C ALA A 79 36.78 8.88 -2.12
N ASP A 80 35.56 8.44 -2.47
CA ASP A 80 34.47 9.28 -2.95
C ASP A 80 33.45 9.63 -1.84
N ALA A 81 33.68 9.18 -0.61
CA ALA A 81 32.88 9.58 0.54
C ALA A 81 33.04 11.10 0.79
N GLY A 82 31.97 11.88 0.62
CA GLY A 82 31.97 13.32 0.91
C GLY A 82 32.26 14.27 -0.25
N VAL A 83 32.22 13.80 -1.50
CA VAL A 83 31.69 14.65 -2.59
C VAL A 83 30.18 14.58 -2.47
N ASP A 84 29.52 15.74 -2.33
CA ASP A 84 28.06 15.84 -2.28
C ASP A 84 27.46 14.83 -3.25
N ALA A 85 26.83 13.78 -2.72
CA ALA A 85 26.14 12.81 -3.54
C ALA A 85 25.16 13.62 -4.37
N SER A 86 25.49 13.76 -5.66
CA SER A 86 24.80 14.68 -6.56
C SER A 86 23.29 14.46 -6.37
N THR A 87 22.55 15.53 -6.16
CA THR A 87 21.09 15.52 -5.97
C THR A 87 20.32 15.08 -7.22
N ASP A 88 20.97 14.36 -8.13
CA ASP A 88 20.46 13.97 -9.45
C ASP A 88 20.72 12.49 -9.79
N SER A 89 20.72 11.62 -8.77
CA SER A 89 20.57 10.18 -8.97
C SER A 89 19.43 9.68 -8.09
N GLY A 90 18.30 9.34 -8.75
CA GLY A 90 17.09 8.70 -8.22
C GLY A 90 17.04 8.54 -6.70
N ARG A 91 16.27 9.42 -6.04
CA ARG A 91 15.90 9.26 -4.63
C ARG A 91 15.49 7.81 -4.41
N ALA A 92 16.22 7.08 -3.56
CA ALA A 92 15.63 5.94 -2.87
C ALA A 92 14.36 6.50 -2.20
N ALA A 93 13.19 6.00 -2.57
CA ALA A 93 11.94 6.46 -1.98
C ALA A 93 12.04 6.30 -0.46
N GLU A 94 11.72 7.37 0.28
CA GLU A 94 11.55 7.30 1.73
C GLU A 94 10.69 6.07 2.08
N PRO A 95 11.05 5.30 3.12
CA PRO A 95 10.24 4.15 3.51
C PRO A 95 8.83 4.63 3.83
N ALA A 96 7.85 3.88 3.35
CA ALA A 96 6.45 4.19 3.58
C ALA A 96 6.17 4.30 5.10
N ALA A 97 5.36 5.27 5.52
CA ALA A 97 5.25 5.68 6.92
C ALA A 97 4.81 4.53 7.86
N SER A 98 3.98 3.60 7.37
CA SER A 98 3.54 2.42 8.11
C SER A 98 4.65 1.38 8.36
N CYS A 99 5.79 1.54 7.70
CA CYS A 99 6.89 0.58 7.67
C CYS A 99 8.05 0.98 8.58
N ILE A 100 8.02 2.20 9.09
CA ILE A 100 9.05 2.71 10.01
C ILE A 100 9.04 1.84 11.27
N ALA A 101 10.17 1.16 11.51
CA ALA A 101 10.34 0.19 12.61
C ALA A 101 9.34 -0.98 12.62
N LEU A 102 8.72 -1.31 11.49
CA LEU A 102 7.80 -2.45 11.40
C LEU A 102 8.58 -3.78 11.29
N PRO A 103 8.33 -4.77 12.17
CA PRO A 103 8.98 -6.07 12.09
C PRO A 103 8.63 -6.84 10.82
N TYR A 104 9.61 -7.55 10.26
CA TYR A 104 9.39 -8.42 9.11
C TYR A 104 8.66 -9.68 9.56
N THR A 105 7.38 -9.77 9.21
CA THR A 105 6.46 -10.79 9.73
C THR A 105 5.54 -11.36 8.66
N CYS A 106 5.70 -10.92 7.41
CA CYS A 106 4.84 -11.31 6.30
C CYS A 106 5.42 -12.51 5.54
N GLY A 107 4.56 -13.15 4.74
CA GLY A 107 4.93 -14.33 3.97
C GLY A 107 4.98 -15.61 4.81
N THR A 108 5.16 -16.75 4.14
CA THR A 108 5.13 -18.09 4.76
C THR A 108 6.12 -18.31 5.90
N SER A 109 7.29 -17.68 5.81
CA SER A 109 8.36 -17.81 6.81
C SER A 109 8.26 -16.77 7.91
N GLY A 110 7.31 -15.83 7.83
CA GLY A 110 7.13 -14.76 8.81
C GLY A 110 8.37 -13.87 8.95
N ASN A 111 9.09 -13.66 7.85
CA ASN A 111 10.34 -12.89 7.81
C ASN A 111 10.45 -12.01 6.55
N ASP A 112 9.39 -11.92 5.74
CA ASP A 112 9.35 -11.00 4.62
C ASP A 112 8.90 -9.62 5.07
N ASN A 113 9.36 -8.60 4.35
CA ASN A 113 8.99 -7.22 4.59
C ASN A 113 7.53 -6.99 4.14
N CYS A 114 6.66 -6.66 5.11
CA CYS A 114 5.24 -6.39 4.88
C CYS A 114 4.96 -5.19 3.97
N CYS A 115 5.97 -4.38 3.69
CA CYS A 115 5.91 -3.22 2.81
C CYS A 115 6.59 -3.46 1.46
N ASN A 116 6.96 -4.70 1.14
CA ASN A 116 7.41 -5.03 -0.20
C ASN A 116 6.37 -4.60 -1.23
N SER A 117 6.80 -3.83 -2.22
CA SER A 117 5.95 -3.30 -3.27
C SER A 117 6.63 -3.58 -4.61
N PRO A 118 6.50 -4.79 -5.18
CA PRO A 118 7.13 -5.14 -6.46
C PRO A 118 6.59 -4.29 -7.61
N GLU A 119 7.42 -4.12 -8.63
CA GLU A 119 7.05 -3.40 -9.85
C GLU A 119 6.12 -4.26 -10.72
N VAL A 120 5.02 -3.66 -11.15
CA VAL A 120 4.10 -4.18 -12.16
C VAL A 120 4.42 -3.48 -13.47
N LYS A 121 4.98 -4.23 -14.41
CA LYS A 121 5.26 -3.70 -15.76
C LYS A 121 3.95 -3.47 -16.50
N GLY A 122 3.68 -2.21 -16.82
CA GLY A 122 2.49 -1.79 -17.55
C GLY A 122 2.34 -2.44 -18.92
N GLY A 123 1.14 -2.36 -19.48
CA GLY A 123 0.77 -3.01 -20.73
C GLY A 123 -0.72 -2.92 -21.03
N MET A 124 -1.13 -3.62 -22.09
CA MET A 124 -2.53 -3.69 -22.50
C MET A 124 -3.19 -4.98 -22.03
N TYR A 125 -4.47 -4.88 -21.65
CA TYR A 125 -5.35 -6.00 -21.35
C TYR A 125 -6.83 -5.60 -21.54
N PHE A 126 -7.74 -6.54 -21.32
CA PHE A 126 -9.19 -6.29 -21.27
C PHE A 126 -9.68 -6.39 -19.83
N ARG A 127 -10.33 -5.33 -19.34
CA ARG A 127 -10.90 -5.28 -17.98
C ARG A 127 -12.09 -6.20 -17.84
N SER A 128 -12.25 -6.79 -16.65
CA SER A 128 -13.30 -7.77 -16.34
C SER A 128 -13.37 -8.97 -17.31
N PHE A 129 -12.25 -9.30 -17.94
CA PHE A 129 -12.09 -10.46 -18.81
C PHE A 129 -11.09 -11.44 -18.22
N ASP A 130 -11.35 -12.72 -18.38
CA ASP A 130 -10.34 -13.75 -18.20
C ASP A 130 -10.49 -14.91 -19.21
N ILE A 131 -9.45 -15.75 -19.28
CA ILE A 131 -9.37 -16.85 -20.25
C ILE A 131 -10.04 -18.15 -19.80
N ALA A 132 -10.87 -18.18 -18.76
CA ALA A 132 -11.48 -19.44 -18.32
C ALA A 132 -12.54 -19.98 -19.30
N GLN A 133 -12.95 -19.17 -20.29
CA GLN A 133 -13.92 -19.54 -21.34
C GLN A 133 -15.29 -19.93 -20.78
N ASP A 134 -15.68 -19.32 -19.65
CA ASP A 134 -17.02 -19.40 -19.08
C ASP A 134 -17.76 -18.06 -19.24
N ALA A 135 -19.03 -18.02 -18.82
CA ALA A 135 -19.85 -16.82 -18.91
C ALA A 135 -19.58 -15.80 -17.78
N ALA A 136 -18.69 -16.09 -16.83
CA ALA A 136 -18.48 -15.23 -15.66
C ALA A 136 -17.66 -13.99 -15.99
N SER A 137 -16.69 -14.09 -16.91
CA SER A 137 -15.77 -12.99 -17.27
C SER A 137 -15.30 -13.08 -18.73
N GLY A 138 -16.24 -13.23 -19.67
CA GLY A 138 -15.95 -13.45 -21.09
C GLY A 138 -15.96 -12.20 -21.99
N ASP A 139 -16.20 -11.00 -21.45
CA ASP A 139 -16.37 -9.77 -22.25
C ASP A 139 -15.05 -9.02 -22.51
N GLN A 140 -14.66 -8.87 -23.77
CA GLN A 140 -13.47 -8.13 -24.20
C GLN A 140 -13.75 -6.68 -24.64
N SER A 141 -14.96 -6.17 -24.40
CA SER A 141 -15.38 -4.83 -24.87
C SER A 141 -14.66 -3.66 -24.18
N ALA A 142 -13.92 -3.91 -23.10
CA ALA A 142 -13.30 -2.88 -22.27
C ALA A 142 -11.75 -2.97 -22.24
N PRO A 143 -11.05 -2.74 -23.36
CA PRO A 143 -9.60 -2.68 -23.37
C PRO A 143 -9.08 -1.53 -22.49
N ALA A 144 -7.91 -1.75 -21.88
CA ALA A 144 -7.21 -0.77 -21.07
C ALA A 144 -5.70 -0.89 -21.26
N THR A 145 -5.02 0.27 -21.22
CA THR A 145 -3.56 0.36 -21.10
C THR A 145 -3.22 0.92 -19.73
N VAL A 146 -2.33 0.26 -19.01
CA VAL A 146 -1.83 0.70 -17.69
C VAL A 146 -0.34 0.94 -17.81
N SER A 147 0.15 2.06 -17.30
CA SER A 147 1.57 2.40 -17.19
C SER A 147 2.28 1.57 -16.12
N GLY A 148 3.60 1.62 -16.06
CA GLY A 148 4.34 0.93 -14.98
C GLY A 148 4.07 1.54 -13.62
N PHE A 149 3.76 0.72 -12.63
CA PHE A 149 3.49 1.14 -11.25
C PHE A 149 4.03 0.09 -10.28
N ARG A 150 3.98 0.38 -8.97
CA ARG A 150 4.26 -0.61 -7.92
C ARG A 150 2.97 -0.91 -7.19
N LEU A 151 2.77 -2.18 -6.87
CA LEU A 151 1.62 -2.63 -6.10
C LEU A 151 2.15 -3.40 -4.89
N ASP A 152 1.63 -3.10 -3.70
CA ASP A 152 2.02 -3.82 -2.50
C ASP A 152 1.89 -5.33 -2.69
N LYS A 153 2.94 -6.06 -2.30
CA LYS A 153 2.97 -7.52 -2.36
C LYS A 153 1.87 -8.12 -1.50
N TYR A 154 1.59 -7.49 -0.37
CA TYR A 154 0.65 -7.92 0.63
C TYR A 154 -0.48 -6.92 0.79
N GLU A 155 -1.64 -7.40 1.20
CA GLU A 155 -2.69 -6.56 1.79
C GLU A 155 -2.10 -5.78 2.97
N VAL A 156 -2.64 -4.60 3.26
CA VAL A 156 -2.24 -3.82 4.43
C VAL A 156 -2.54 -4.66 5.67
N THR A 157 -1.54 -4.85 6.53
CA THR A 157 -1.70 -5.65 7.73
C THR A 157 -2.26 -4.82 8.89
N VAL A 158 -2.77 -5.48 9.93
CA VAL A 158 -3.12 -4.83 11.19
C VAL A 158 -1.93 -4.04 11.75
N GLY A 159 -0.70 -4.56 11.66
CA GLY A 159 0.51 -3.86 12.13
C GLY A 159 0.79 -2.57 11.37
N ARG A 160 0.64 -2.58 10.05
CA ARG A 160 0.76 -1.37 9.23
C ARG A 160 -0.30 -0.33 9.57
N LEU A 161 -1.57 -0.76 9.70
CA LEU A 161 -2.66 0.14 10.09
C LEU A 161 -2.48 0.66 11.52
N ARG A 162 -1.91 -0.13 12.43
CA ARG A 162 -1.66 0.29 13.81
C ARG A 162 -0.75 1.50 13.87
N ALA A 163 0.33 1.53 13.07
CA ALA A 163 1.20 2.70 12.96
C ALA A 163 0.42 3.96 12.52
N PHE A 164 -0.53 3.82 11.59
CA PHE A 164 -1.42 4.91 11.15
C PHE A 164 -2.35 5.40 12.27
N VAL A 165 -2.99 4.47 13.00
CA VAL A 165 -3.87 4.80 14.13
C VAL A 165 -3.11 5.44 15.29
N ASP A 166 -1.93 4.93 15.62
CA ASP A 166 -1.07 5.43 16.71
C ASP A 166 -0.48 6.80 16.37
N ALA A 167 -0.26 7.10 15.09
CA ALA A 167 0.06 8.43 14.58
C ALA A 167 -1.14 9.41 14.57
N GLY A 168 -2.30 8.99 15.08
CA GLY A 168 -3.51 9.80 15.18
C GLY A 168 -4.24 10.04 13.86
N GLN A 169 -3.86 9.32 12.80
CA GLN A 169 -4.37 9.54 11.45
C GLN A 169 -5.73 8.85 11.20
N GLY A 170 -6.36 9.17 10.07
CA GLY A 170 -7.61 8.53 9.64
C GLY A 170 -8.84 9.05 10.37
N THR A 171 -8.78 10.29 10.86
CA THR A 171 -9.88 10.93 11.59
C THR A 171 -10.27 12.23 10.91
N GLN A 172 -11.44 12.78 11.24
CA GLN A 172 -11.85 14.11 10.80
C GLN A 172 -10.90 15.22 11.28
N ALA A 173 -10.15 14.99 12.36
CA ALA A 173 -9.15 15.94 12.85
C ALA A 173 -7.79 15.78 12.18
N SER A 174 -7.45 14.56 11.73
CA SER A 174 -6.20 14.22 11.04
C SER A 174 -6.50 13.42 9.78
N HIS A 175 -6.97 14.14 8.76
CA HIS A 175 -7.27 13.63 7.44
C HIS A 175 -6.17 14.00 6.44
N PRO A 176 -6.07 13.31 5.29
CA PRO A 176 -5.15 13.72 4.23
C PRO A 176 -5.40 15.16 3.74
N LEU A 177 -4.35 15.83 3.28
CA LEU A 177 -4.50 17.12 2.60
C LEU A 177 -5.19 16.91 1.24
N THR A 178 -5.91 17.93 0.76
CA THR A 178 -6.50 17.85 -0.57
C THR A 178 -5.44 17.59 -1.64
N GLY A 179 -5.66 16.59 -2.48
CA GLY A 179 -4.70 16.14 -3.49
C GLY A 179 -3.66 15.10 -2.99
N SER A 180 -3.59 14.79 -1.70
CA SER A 180 -2.78 13.65 -1.22
C SER A 180 -3.25 12.34 -1.85
N GLY A 181 -2.32 11.42 -2.13
CA GLY A 181 -2.65 10.15 -2.80
C GLY A 181 -3.07 10.30 -4.26
N THR A 182 -2.66 11.37 -4.95
CA THR A 182 -2.92 11.53 -6.39
C THR A 182 -2.08 10.54 -7.20
N HIS A 183 -2.72 9.90 -8.17
CA HIS A 183 -2.11 9.05 -9.18
C HIS A 183 -1.52 9.94 -10.27
N LEU A 184 -0.26 9.68 -10.65
CA LEU A 184 0.52 10.54 -11.55
C LEU A 184 -0.22 10.87 -12.87
N HIS A 185 -0.89 9.87 -13.45
CA HIS A 185 -1.56 10.01 -14.75
C HIS A 185 -3.05 10.36 -14.66
N ILE A 186 -3.61 10.51 -13.46
CA ILE A 186 -5.06 10.76 -13.26
C ILE A 186 -5.25 12.00 -12.41
N PRO A 187 -5.27 13.21 -13.01
CA PRO A 187 -5.57 14.43 -12.29
C PRO A 187 -6.93 14.35 -11.58
N GLY A 188 -6.98 14.81 -10.34
CA GLY A 188 -8.20 14.77 -9.51
C GLY A 188 -8.45 13.44 -8.80
N SER A 189 -7.54 12.46 -8.90
CA SER A 189 -7.67 11.19 -8.17
C SER A 189 -7.28 11.30 -6.68
N GLY A 190 -6.70 12.42 -6.26
CA GLY A 190 -6.27 12.65 -4.88
C GLY A 190 -7.43 12.89 -3.92
N TRP A 191 -7.11 12.95 -2.62
CA TRP A 191 -8.08 13.20 -1.56
C TRP A 191 -8.87 14.49 -1.79
N GLU A 192 -10.18 14.45 -1.61
CA GLU A 192 -11.05 15.64 -1.69
C GLU A 192 -11.47 16.09 -0.30
N ALA A 193 -11.52 17.41 -0.07
CA ALA A 193 -11.92 17.97 1.23
C ALA A 193 -13.33 17.52 1.68
N ALA A 194 -14.23 17.26 0.73
CA ALA A 194 -15.58 16.76 1.03
C ALA A 194 -15.56 15.35 1.68
N TRP A 195 -14.51 14.56 1.45
CA TRP A 195 -14.39 13.20 1.96
C TRP A 195 -14.02 13.15 3.44
N ASN A 196 -13.59 14.27 4.04
CA ASN A 196 -13.31 14.37 5.46
C ASN A 196 -14.50 13.87 6.30
N ALA A 197 -15.72 14.21 5.92
CA ALA A 197 -16.94 13.79 6.63
C ALA A 197 -17.18 12.27 6.58
N GLY A 198 -16.50 11.55 5.69
CA GLY A 198 -16.52 10.09 5.61
C GLY A 198 -15.65 9.42 6.67
N LEU A 199 -14.70 10.12 7.30
CA LEU A 199 -13.85 9.57 8.35
C LEU A 199 -14.52 9.60 9.74
N PRO A 200 -14.12 8.72 10.67
CA PRO A 200 -14.48 8.82 12.08
C PRO A 200 -14.06 10.16 12.71
N ALA A 201 -14.81 10.64 13.69
CA ALA A 201 -14.56 11.94 14.32
C ALA A 201 -13.18 12.03 15.00
N ASP A 202 -12.76 10.96 15.68
CA ASP A 202 -11.54 10.88 16.47
C ASP A 202 -11.00 9.44 16.53
N THR A 203 -9.84 9.24 17.15
CA THR A 203 -9.19 7.92 17.26
C THR A 203 -10.04 6.89 18.01
N PRO A 204 -10.72 7.21 19.13
CA PRO A 204 -11.68 6.28 19.73
C PRO A 204 -12.80 5.83 18.79
N ALA A 205 -13.36 6.75 18.00
CA ALA A 205 -14.37 6.42 17.00
C ALA A 205 -13.79 5.53 15.89
N LEU A 206 -12.58 5.81 15.40
CA LEU A 206 -11.89 4.96 14.43
C LEU A 206 -11.64 3.55 14.97
N LYS A 207 -11.12 3.41 16.20
CA LYS A 207 -10.97 2.09 16.82
C LYS A 207 -12.31 1.37 16.92
N ALA A 208 -13.40 2.07 17.20
CA ALA A 208 -14.74 1.46 17.24
C ALA A 208 -15.22 0.97 15.86
N THR A 209 -14.93 1.68 14.77
CA THR A 209 -15.34 1.29 13.40
C THR A 209 -14.54 0.07 12.91
N LEU A 210 -13.26 -0.01 13.25
CA LEU A 210 -12.40 -1.16 12.96
C LEU A 210 -12.85 -2.45 13.70
N LYS A 211 -13.65 -2.32 14.76
CA LYS A 211 -14.27 -3.42 15.50
C LYS A 211 -15.67 -3.73 14.97
N CYS A 212 -15.80 -3.89 13.66
CA CYS A 212 -17.09 -3.93 12.96
C CYS A 212 -17.91 -5.20 13.23
N ASP A 213 -17.24 -6.33 13.43
CA ASP A 213 -17.86 -7.63 13.68
C ASP A 213 -17.00 -8.40 14.71
N PRO A 214 -17.52 -8.69 15.92
CA PRO A 214 -16.74 -9.34 16.98
C PRO A 214 -16.30 -10.77 16.62
N THR A 215 -16.91 -11.38 15.60
CA THR A 215 -16.60 -12.73 15.13
C THR A 215 -15.45 -12.73 14.13
N PHE A 216 -15.27 -11.66 13.36
CA PHE A 216 -14.38 -11.64 12.18
C PHE A 216 -13.36 -10.51 12.15
N GLN A 217 -13.52 -9.45 12.95
CA GLN A 217 -12.57 -8.34 12.98
C GLN A 217 -11.13 -8.82 13.26
N THR A 218 -10.15 -8.27 12.55
CA THR A 218 -8.73 -8.52 12.82
C THR A 218 -8.12 -7.49 13.76
N TRP A 219 -8.72 -6.29 13.81
CA TRP A 219 -8.28 -5.22 14.71
C TRP A 219 -8.48 -5.57 16.19
N THR A 220 -7.45 -5.28 16.97
CA THR A 220 -7.47 -5.26 18.44
C THR A 220 -6.86 -3.94 18.92
N ASP A 221 -7.41 -3.35 19.98
CA ASP A 221 -6.94 -2.05 20.49
C ASP A 221 -5.47 -2.10 20.91
N GLU A 222 -5.05 -3.23 21.48
CA GLU A 222 -3.66 -3.53 21.82
C GLU A 222 -3.06 -4.55 20.83
N PRO A 223 -1.75 -4.50 20.54
CA PRO A 223 -1.08 -5.50 19.73
C PRO A 223 -1.31 -6.91 20.29
N ALA A 224 -1.94 -7.78 19.49
CA ALA A 224 -2.35 -9.10 19.94
C ALA A 224 -2.34 -10.11 18.79
N GLY A 225 -1.16 -10.64 18.43
CA GLY A 225 -0.99 -11.78 17.50
C GLY A 225 -1.51 -11.62 16.05
N ASN A 226 -2.32 -10.60 15.77
CA ASN A 226 -3.01 -10.38 14.51
C ASN A 226 -2.25 -9.42 13.59
N GLU A 227 -1.06 -8.94 13.99
CA GLU A 227 -0.34 -7.86 13.30
C GLU A 227 0.09 -8.22 11.87
N ASN A 228 0.10 -9.51 11.52
CA ASN A 228 0.37 -10.02 10.17
C ASN A 228 -0.89 -10.50 9.42
N LEU A 229 -2.08 -10.41 10.03
CA LEU A 229 -3.35 -10.57 9.32
C LEU A 229 -3.64 -9.31 8.49
N PRO A 230 -4.37 -9.44 7.37
CA PRO A 230 -4.90 -8.26 6.71
C PRO A 230 -5.80 -7.48 7.66
N ILE A 231 -5.74 -6.15 7.59
CA ILE A 231 -6.79 -5.36 8.20
C ILE A 231 -8.09 -5.56 7.41
N ASN A 232 -9.17 -5.89 8.12
CA ASN A 232 -10.52 -5.87 7.57
C ASN A 232 -11.36 -4.77 8.25
N CYS A 233 -12.66 -4.70 7.94
CA CYS A 233 -13.55 -3.68 8.47
C CYS A 233 -13.19 -2.23 8.06
N LEU A 234 -12.45 -2.04 6.97
CA LEU A 234 -12.11 -0.70 6.48
C LEU A 234 -13.23 -0.12 5.62
N SER A 235 -13.53 1.14 5.87
CA SER A 235 -14.24 1.97 4.91
C SER A 235 -13.34 2.37 3.73
N TRP A 236 -13.95 2.79 2.63
CA TRP A 236 -13.18 3.29 1.49
C TRP A 236 -12.36 4.54 1.85
N TYR A 237 -12.92 5.41 2.70
CA TYR A 237 -12.24 6.63 3.14
C TYR A 237 -11.03 6.34 4.04
N GLU A 238 -11.15 5.37 4.94
CA GLU A 238 -10.05 4.90 5.80
C GLU A 238 -8.96 4.24 4.96
N ALA A 239 -9.33 3.39 4.00
CA ALA A 239 -8.43 2.74 3.05
C ALA A 239 -7.63 3.75 2.20
N PHE A 240 -8.32 4.74 1.61
CA PHE A 240 -7.66 5.80 0.85
C PHE A 240 -6.72 6.61 1.76
N ALA A 241 -7.21 7.05 2.92
CA ALA A 241 -6.43 7.88 3.82
C ALA A 241 -5.14 7.18 4.29
N PHE A 242 -5.22 5.87 4.54
CA PHE A 242 -4.06 5.05 4.83
C PHE A 242 -3.06 5.07 3.66
N CYS A 243 -3.47 4.73 2.43
CA CYS A 243 -2.54 4.68 1.31
C CYS A 243 -1.90 6.04 0.99
N ALA A 244 -2.67 7.12 1.11
CA ALA A 244 -2.16 8.48 0.92
C ALA A 244 -1.13 8.88 1.99
N TRP A 245 -1.38 8.52 3.26
CA TRP A 245 -0.43 8.75 4.35
C TRP A 245 0.82 7.88 4.22
N ASP A 246 0.67 6.67 3.71
CA ASP A 246 1.76 5.71 3.51
C ASP A 246 2.63 6.00 2.27
N GLY A 247 2.46 7.20 1.67
CA GLY A 247 3.25 7.68 0.54
C GLY A 247 2.84 7.08 -0.82
N GLY A 248 1.69 6.41 -0.89
CA GLY A 248 1.12 5.84 -2.11
C GLY A 248 -0.23 6.43 -2.47
N TYR A 249 -1.01 5.64 -3.18
CA TYR A 249 -2.40 5.92 -3.55
C TYR A 249 -3.21 4.62 -3.54
N LEU A 250 -4.54 4.76 -3.48
CA LEU A 250 -5.44 3.63 -3.64
C LEU A 250 -5.43 3.21 -5.12
N PRO A 251 -5.15 1.94 -5.47
CA PRO A 251 -5.05 1.52 -6.86
C PRO A 251 -6.36 1.77 -7.60
N THR A 252 -6.25 2.12 -8.87
CA THR A 252 -7.40 2.09 -9.77
C THR A 252 -7.89 0.66 -9.94
N GLU A 253 -9.17 0.51 -10.31
CA GLU A 253 -9.72 -0.77 -10.72
C GLU A 253 -8.91 -1.37 -11.89
N ALA A 254 -8.44 -0.52 -12.81
CA ALA A 254 -7.65 -0.92 -13.95
C ALA A 254 -6.28 -1.47 -13.55
N GLU A 255 -5.56 -0.82 -12.63
CA GLU A 255 -4.28 -1.30 -12.09
C GLU A 255 -4.43 -2.61 -11.32
N TRP A 256 -5.39 -2.67 -10.39
CA TRP A 256 -5.62 -3.86 -9.58
C TRP A 256 -5.92 -5.08 -10.46
N ASN A 257 -6.85 -4.93 -11.42
CA ASN A 257 -7.24 -6.01 -12.30
C ASN A 257 -6.10 -6.39 -13.26
N TYR A 258 -5.31 -5.43 -13.74
CA TYR A 258 -4.12 -5.72 -14.55
C TYR A 258 -3.14 -6.60 -13.78
N ALA A 259 -2.83 -6.24 -12.52
CA ALA A 259 -1.96 -7.00 -11.63
C ALA A 259 -2.48 -8.44 -11.39
N ALA A 260 -3.76 -8.57 -11.05
CA ALA A 260 -4.40 -9.87 -10.80
C ALA A 260 -4.47 -10.73 -12.06
N ALA A 261 -4.77 -10.16 -13.22
CA ALA A 261 -4.90 -10.88 -14.49
C ALA A 261 -3.56 -11.33 -15.09
N GLY A 262 -2.41 -10.93 -14.52
CA GLY A 262 -1.11 -11.15 -15.15
C GLY A 262 -0.98 -10.36 -16.46
N GLY A 263 -1.64 -9.20 -16.55
CA GLY A 263 -1.64 -8.34 -17.71
C GLY A 263 -2.30 -8.98 -18.92
N SER A 264 -1.57 -9.06 -20.04
CA SER A 264 -2.10 -9.67 -21.28
C SER A 264 -2.30 -11.19 -21.19
N GLU A 265 -1.84 -11.84 -20.12
CA GLU A 265 -2.10 -13.27 -19.89
C GLU A 265 -3.57 -13.55 -19.56
N GLN A 266 -4.30 -12.56 -19.03
CA GLN A 266 -5.74 -12.65 -18.76
C GLN A 266 -6.14 -13.86 -17.91
N ARG A 267 -5.33 -14.15 -16.89
CA ARG A 267 -5.43 -15.31 -16.02
C ARG A 267 -6.78 -15.34 -15.29
N ALA A 268 -7.42 -16.51 -15.19
CA ALA A 268 -8.69 -16.69 -14.47
C ALA A 268 -8.57 -16.37 -12.96
N TYR A 269 -7.48 -16.85 -12.37
CA TYR A 269 -7.02 -16.51 -11.03
C TYR A 269 -5.57 -16.00 -11.09
N PRO A 270 -5.10 -15.23 -10.10
CA PRO A 270 -3.75 -14.65 -10.11
C PRO A 270 -2.61 -15.64 -10.43
N TRP A 271 -2.70 -16.85 -9.88
CA TRP A 271 -1.72 -17.92 -10.04
C TRP A 271 -1.90 -18.79 -11.30
N SER A 272 -3.03 -18.68 -11.99
CA SER A 272 -3.35 -19.58 -13.12
C SER A 272 -2.53 -19.22 -14.35
N THR A 273 -2.02 -20.21 -15.09
CA THR A 273 -1.17 -19.97 -16.28
C THR A 273 -1.82 -20.47 -17.58
N SER A 274 -3.01 -21.06 -17.52
CA SER A 274 -3.76 -21.56 -18.68
C SER A 274 -5.27 -21.52 -18.47
N ALA A 275 -6.01 -21.49 -19.58
CA ALA A 275 -7.47 -21.53 -19.61
C ALA A 275 -8.05 -22.78 -18.91
N GLY A 276 -8.98 -22.57 -17.98
CA GLY A 276 -10.03 -23.54 -17.64
C GLY A 276 -9.98 -24.19 -16.25
N ALA A 277 -8.90 -24.07 -15.49
CA ALA A 277 -8.89 -24.60 -14.12
C ALA A 277 -9.58 -23.61 -13.16
N THR A 278 -10.90 -23.73 -13.02
CA THR A 278 -11.72 -22.96 -12.07
C THR A 278 -11.66 -23.51 -10.63
N THR A 279 -11.11 -24.72 -10.45
CA THR A 279 -10.90 -25.35 -9.15
C THR A 279 -9.71 -24.73 -8.44
N ILE A 280 -9.93 -24.25 -7.21
CA ILE A 280 -8.91 -23.62 -6.38
C ILE A 280 -8.39 -24.66 -5.40
N ALA A 281 -7.10 -25.00 -5.49
CA ALA A 281 -6.44 -25.81 -4.47
C ALA A 281 -6.29 -25.02 -3.17
N ALA A 282 -6.39 -25.70 -2.02
CA ALA A 282 -6.37 -25.07 -0.70
C ALA A 282 -5.06 -24.31 -0.41
N ASP A 283 -3.96 -24.55 -1.13
CA ASP A 283 -2.70 -23.83 -0.98
C ASP A 283 -2.63 -22.51 -1.80
N ARG A 284 -3.71 -22.15 -2.51
CA ARG A 284 -3.75 -20.99 -3.44
C ARG A 284 -4.52 -19.78 -2.93
N ALA A 285 -5.59 -19.96 -2.16
CA ALA A 285 -6.40 -18.85 -1.66
C ALA A 285 -7.07 -19.18 -0.33
N SER A 286 -7.39 -18.17 0.47
CA SER A 286 -8.35 -18.30 1.57
C SER A 286 -9.73 -17.89 1.07
N TYR A 287 -10.68 -18.83 1.02
CA TYR A 287 -11.98 -18.63 0.40
C TYR A 287 -13.01 -19.68 0.87
N LYS A 288 -14.27 -19.47 0.53
CA LYS A 288 -15.37 -20.38 0.82
C LYS A 288 -15.58 -21.44 -0.26
N GLU A 289 -15.42 -22.70 0.12
CA GLU A 289 -15.72 -23.86 -0.72
C GLU A 289 -16.97 -24.59 -0.21
N GLY A 290 -18.06 -24.53 -0.99
CA GLY A 290 -19.34 -25.14 -0.60
C GLY A 290 -19.99 -24.44 0.60
N THR A 291 -20.28 -25.18 1.67
CA THR A 291 -20.92 -24.65 2.90
C THR A 291 -19.92 -24.22 3.97
N SER A 292 -18.63 -24.35 3.70
CA SER A 292 -17.52 -24.22 4.66
C SER A 292 -16.44 -23.30 4.10
N CYS A 293 -15.73 -22.57 4.97
CA CYS A 293 -14.61 -21.72 4.56
C CYS A 293 -13.31 -22.52 4.28
N ASN A 294 -13.47 -23.76 3.77
CA ASN A 294 -12.48 -24.82 3.59
C ASN A 294 -11.26 -24.51 2.70
N GLY A 295 -11.13 -23.31 2.10
CA GLY A 295 -9.89 -22.88 1.44
C GLY A 295 -8.69 -22.83 2.40
N ASP A 296 -8.90 -23.15 3.68
CA ASP A 296 -7.97 -22.94 4.76
C ASP A 296 -7.82 -24.19 5.69
N GLY A 297 -8.80 -25.11 5.72
CA GLY A 297 -8.80 -26.32 6.55
C GLY A 297 -9.74 -26.34 7.78
N PHE A 298 -10.68 -25.39 7.94
CA PHE A 298 -11.65 -25.37 9.05
C PHE A 298 -13.11 -25.67 8.62
N PRO A 299 -13.89 -26.38 9.46
CA PRO A 299 -15.25 -26.81 9.10
C PRO A 299 -16.30 -25.68 9.10
N ASP A 300 -16.03 -24.55 9.76
CA ASP A 300 -16.91 -23.39 9.90
C ASP A 300 -16.22 -22.11 9.45
N CYS A 301 -16.99 -21.09 9.07
CA CYS A 301 -16.45 -19.76 8.79
C CYS A 301 -16.25 -18.97 10.09
N THR A 302 -15.00 -18.71 10.42
CA THR A 302 -14.51 -18.06 11.65
C THR A 302 -13.50 -16.96 11.33
N ARG A 303 -13.03 -16.22 12.34
CA ARG A 303 -11.85 -15.34 12.18
C ARG A 303 -10.60 -16.11 11.75
N GLY A 304 -10.52 -17.41 12.05
CA GLY A 304 -9.40 -18.25 11.66
C GLY A 304 -9.17 -18.22 10.15
N ASP A 305 -10.25 -18.10 9.37
CA ASP A 305 -10.23 -18.11 7.91
C ASP A 305 -9.59 -16.88 7.27
N LEU A 306 -9.39 -15.81 8.04
CA LEU A 306 -8.48 -14.74 7.66
C LEU A 306 -7.05 -15.21 7.92
N ARG A 307 -6.26 -15.28 6.86
CA ARG A 307 -4.91 -15.85 6.92
C ARG A 307 -3.86 -14.73 7.00
N PRO A 308 -2.71 -14.99 7.66
CA PRO A 308 -1.58 -14.09 7.57
C PRO A 308 -1.22 -13.84 6.10
N VAL A 309 -0.95 -12.58 5.77
CA VAL A 309 -0.67 -12.18 4.39
C VAL A 309 0.54 -12.93 3.85
N GLY A 310 0.43 -13.44 2.63
CA GLY A 310 1.48 -14.23 1.98
C GLY A 310 1.64 -15.66 2.49
N SER A 311 0.70 -16.17 3.29
CA SER A 311 0.77 -17.55 3.80
C SER A 311 0.49 -18.62 2.74
N LYS A 312 -0.02 -18.23 1.56
CA LYS A 312 -0.35 -19.11 0.43
C LYS A 312 0.42 -18.68 -0.83
N PRO A 313 1.75 -18.87 -0.90
CA PRO A 313 2.59 -18.32 -1.96
C PRO A 313 2.37 -19.02 -3.31
N ALA A 314 1.74 -20.19 -3.29
CA ALA A 314 1.29 -20.83 -4.51
C ALA A 314 0.17 -19.99 -5.17
N GLY A 315 -0.53 -19.15 -4.42
CA GLY A 315 -1.52 -18.18 -4.90
C GLY A 315 -0.95 -16.90 -5.50
N ASP A 316 0.38 -16.73 -5.54
CA ASP A 316 0.97 -15.47 -5.99
C ASP A 316 0.67 -15.18 -7.47
N GLY A 317 0.44 -13.90 -7.77
CA GLY A 317 0.24 -13.37 -9.11
C GLY A 317 1.53 -13.33 -9.94
N HIS A 318 1.41 -12.92 -11.21
CA HIS A 318 2.55 -12.86 -12.16
C HIS A 318 3.75 -12.05 -11.63
N TRP A 319 3.47 -10.91 -10.99
CA TRP A 319 4.51 -10.02 -10.43
C TRP A 319 4.80 -10.28 -8.95
N GLY A 320 4.29 -11.38 -8.40
CA GLY A 320 4.59 -11.84 -7.04
C GLY A 320 3.72 -11.25 -5.94
N GLN A 321 2.64 -10.54 -6.26
CA GLN A 321 1.64 -10.13 -5.27
C GLN A 321 0.91 -11.36 -4.74
N SER A 322 0.87 -11.49 -3.42
CA SER A 322 0.12 -12.51 -2.71
C SER A 322 -1.31 -12.07 -2.47
N ASP A 323 -2.20 -13.05 -2.29
CA ASP A 323 -3.58 -12.86 -1.84
C ASP A 323 -4.44 -11.94 -2.74
N LEU A 324 -4.10 -11.77 -4.02
CA LEU A 324 -4.96 -11.07 -4.99
C LEU A 324 -6.28 -11.81 -5.26
N GLY A 325 -6.42 -13.05 -4.78
CA GLY A 325 -7.68 -13.80 -4.79
C GLY A 325 -7.95 -14.38 -3.42
N GLY A 326 -9.02 -13.90 -2.77
CA GLY A 326 -9.44 -14.33 -1.45
C GLY A 326 -8.85 -13.49 -0.33
N ASN A 327 -8.89 -14.02 0.89
CA ASN A 327 -8.54 -13.33 2.13
C ASN A 327 -9.47 -12.12 2.40
N VAL A 328 -9.20 -10.92 1.90
CA VAL A 328 -10.16 -9.80 1.95
C VAL A 328 -10.40 -9.18 0.58
N PHE A 329 -11.61 -8.67 0.38
CA PHE A 329 -11.88 -7.75 -0.71
C PHE A 329 -10.97 -6.52 -0.60
N GLU A 330 -10.44 -6.05 -1.71
CA GLU A 330 -9.58 -4.88 -1.74
C GLU A 330 -10.30 -3.69 -2.36
N TRP A 331 -10.34 -2.58 -1.63
CA TRP A 331 -10.84 -1.31 -2.14
C TRP A 331 -10.00 -0.79 -3.31
N THR A 332 -10.69 -0.23 -4.31
CA THR A 332 -10.06 0.50 -5.43
C THR A 332 -10.58 1.93 -5.49
N LEU A 333 -9.89 2.81 -6.21
CA LEU A 333 -10.27 4.21 -6.38
C LEU A 333 -11.66 4.38 -7.02
N ASP A 334 -12.02 3.50 -7.94
CA ASP A 334 -13.13 3.69 -8.87
C ASP A 334 -14.51 3.63 -8.21
N TRP A 335 -15.41 4.49 -8.69
CA TRP A 335 -16.84 4.25 -8.56
C TRP A 335 -17.29 3.12 -9.50
N GLY A 336 -18.24 2.32 -9.03
CA GLY A 336 -18.83 1.26 -9.84
C GLY A 336 -19.74 1.81 -10.93
N ASP A 337 -19.22 1.97 -12.14
CA ASP A 337 -20.00 2.37 -13.32
C ASP A 337 -19.56 1.60 -14.56
N ILE A 338 -20.16 1.91 -15.72
CA ILE A 338 -19.66 1.52 -17.03
C ILE A 338 -18.19 1.90 -17.18
N TYR A 339 -17.44 1.08 -17.92
CA TYR A 339 -16.02 1.32 -18.11
C TYR A 339 -15.75 2.56 -18.99
N VAL A 340 -14.86 3.43 -18.51
CA VAL A 340 -14.31 4.54 -19.31
C VAL A 340 -13.61 3.96 -20.55
N THR A 341 -14.00 4.39 -21.74
CA THR A 341 -13.38 3.96 -23.01
C THR A 341 -13.12 5.17 -23.92
N PRO A 342 -11.91 5.34 -24.48
CA PRO A 342 -10.70 4.52 -24.26
C PRO A 342 -10.13 4.66 -22.84
N CYS A 343 -9.42 3.63 -22.37
CA CYS A 343 -8.73 3.67 -21.07
C CYS A 343 -7.21 3.61 -21.26
N VAL A 344 -6.53 4.69 -20.87
CA VAL A 344 -5.09 4.78 -20.70
C VAL A 344 -4.88 5.40 -19.32
N ASP A 345 -4.40 4.61 -18.36
CA ASP A 345 -4.32 5.00 -16.95
C ASP A 345 -5.61 5.69 -16.47
N CYS A 346 -6.72 4.96 -16.48
CA CYS A 346 -8.05 5.55 -16.24
C CYS A 346 -8.65 5.11 -14.90
N ALA A 347 -9.55 5.94 -14.37
CA ALA A 347 -10.43 5.61 -13.26
C ALA A 347 -11.80 6.30 -13.39
N ASN A 348 -12.85 5.67 -12.88
CA ASN A 348 -14.17 6.27 -12.71
C ASN A 348 -14.21 7.13 -11.43
N LEU A 349 -13.95 8.42 -11.56
CA LEU A 349 -13.95 9.36 -10.41
C LEU A 349 -15.31 9.98 -10.12
N LEU A 350 -16.22 9.98 -11.09
CA LEU A 350 -17.53 10.61 -10.95
C LEU A 350 -18.52 9.70 -10.24
N ILE A 351 -19.30 10.27 -9.34
CA ILE A 351 -20.39 9.56 -8.66
C ILE A 351 -21.41 9.13 -9.72
N PRO A 352 -21.66 7.83 -9.89
CA PRO A 352 -22.61 7.33 -10.88
C PRO A 352 -24.02 7.76 -10.53
N GLN A 353 -24.85 8.05 -11.53
CA GLN A 353 -26.26 8.39 -11.29
C GLN A 353 -27.08 7.16 -10.85
N LEU A 354 -26.59 5.94 -11.10
CA LEU A 354 -27.34 4.69 -10.97
C LEU A 354 -26.76 3.72 -9.92
N VAL A 355 -25.53 3.93 -9.45
CA VAL A 355 -24.82 3.05 -8.53
C VAL A 355 -24.09 3.90 -7.49
N THR A 356 -24.24 3.60 -6.21
CA THR A 356 -23.70 4.42 -5.10
C THR A 356 -22.52 3.77 -4.38
N GLY A 357 -21.87 2.77 -4.99
CA GLY A 357 -20.77 2.00 -4.40
C GLY A 357 -19.43 2.19 -5.12
N ARG A 358 -18.33 2.06 -4.38
CA ARG A 358 -16.97 2.00 -4.92
C ARG A 358 -16.61 0.55 -5.26
N VAL A 359 -15.72 0.37 -6.21
CA VAL A 359 -15.34 -0.97 -6.67
C VAL A 359 -14.45 -1.65 -5.63
N VAL A 360 -14.76 -2.92 -5.36
CA VAL A 360 -13.92 -3.87 -4.63
C VAL A 360 -13.62 -5.08 -5.51
N ARG A 361 -12.43 -5.65 -5.35
CA ARG A 361 -11.94 -6.78 -6.16
C ARG A 361 -11.31 -7.87 -5.28
N GLY A 362 -11.10 -9.06 -5.87
CA GLY A 362 -10.37 -10.16 -5.24
C GLY A 362 -11.21 -11.17 -4.46
N GLY A 363 -12.37 -10.78 -3.93
CA GLY A 363 -13.18 -11.63 -3.06
C GLY A 363 -12.53 -11.83 -1.68
N SER A 364 -13.24 -12.43 -0.75
CA SER A 364 -12.76 -12.66 0.62
C SER A 364 -12.77 -14.14 1.03
N PHE A 365 -12.30 -14.39 2.26
CA PHE A 365 -12.31 -15.69 2.93
C PHE A 365 -13.69 -16.36 2.96
N ASP A 366 -14.78 -15.59 2.92
CA ASP A 366 -16.16 -16.08 2.97
C ASP A 366 -16.88 -16.09 1.62
N ASP A 367 -16.17 -15.78 0.54
CA ASP A 367 -16.68 -15.80 -0.82
C ASP A 367 -16.29 -17.05 -1.60
N ASN A 368 -17.14 -17.41 -2.56
CA ASN A 368 -16.89 -18.56 -3.41
C ASN A 368 -15.88 -18.27 -4.53
N ALA A 369 -15.38 -19.33 -5.15
CA ALA A 369 -14.37 -19.26 -6.21
C ALA A 369 -14.72 -18.29 -7.37
N THR A 370 -15.99 -18.08 -7.72
CA THR A 370 -16.34 -17.15 -8.81
C THR A 370 -16.10 -15.69 -8.48
N VAL A 371 -16.16 -15.33 -7.19
CA VAL A 371 -15.90 -13.96 -6.71
C VAL A 371 -14.40 -13.64 -6.77
N LEU A 372 -13.55 -14.66 -6.62
CA LEU A 372 -12.08 -14.56 -6.61
C LEU A 372 -11.47 -14.39 -8.01
N ARG A 373 -12.29 -14.42 -9.06
CA ARG A 373 -11.82 -14.32 -10.44
C ARG A 373 -11.24 -12.94 -10.69
N THR A 374 -10.14 -12.89 -11.44
CA THR A 374 -9.47 -11.61 -11.78
C THR A 374 -10.41 -10.68 -12.55
N GLY A 375 -11.29 -11.25 -13.36
CA GLY A 375 -12.32 -10.56 -14.12
C GLY A 375 -13.58 -10.20 -13.31
N ALA A 376 -13.73 -10.71 -12.08
CA ALA A 376 -14.87 -10.36 -11.25
C ALA A 376 -14.72 -8.96 -10.66
N ARG A 377 -15.83 -8.23 -10.62
CA ARG A 377 -15.92 -6.89 -10.03
C ARG A 377 -17.19 -6.78 -9.19
N TYR A 378 -17.06 -6.16 -8.02
CA TYR A 378 -18.19 -5.90 -7.13
C TYR A 378 -18.15 -4.45 -6.67
N VAL A 379 -19.25 -4.02 -6.06
CA VAL A 379 -19.37 -2.69 -5.48
C VAL A 379 -19.77 -2.81 -4.03
N ALA A 380 -19.19 -1.96 -3.19
CA ALA A 380 -19.53 -1.86 -1.78
C ALA A 380 -19.77 -0.40 -1.40
N SER A 381 -20.59 -0.19 -0.36
CA SER A 381 -20.82 1.15 0.19
C SER A 381 -19.50 1.71 0.73
N PRO A 382 -19.08 2.93 0.34
CA PRO A 382 -17.84 3.52 0.84
C PRO A 382 -17.92 3.98 2.29
N ALA A 383 -19.11 3.93 2.90
CA ALA A 383 -19.38 4.50 4.21
C ALA A 383 -18.67 3.76 5.34
N THR A 384 -18.22 4.53 6.33
CA THR A 384 -17.60 4.03 7.56
C THR A 384 -18.59 3.29 8.46
N GLN A 385 -19.84 3.74 8.53
CA GLN A 385 -20.88 3.01 9.23
C GLN A 385 -21.30 1.80 8.39
N GLY A 386 -21.15 0.60 8.97
CA GLY A 386 -21.45 -0.65 8.27
C GLY A 386 -20.36 -1.08 7.29
N ALA A 387 -19.11 -0.66 7.52
CA ALA A 387 -17.95 -1.20 6.82
C ALA A 387 -18.00 -2.73 6.82
N SER A 388 -17.75 -3.32 5.65
CA SER A 388 -17.86 -4.77 5.47
C SER A 388 -16.76 -5.48 6.25
N ARG A 389 -17.12 -6.53 6.99
CA ARG A 389 -16.19 -7.42 7.68
C ARG A 389 -15.20 -8.13 6.74
N SER A 390 -15.44 -8.06 5.45
CA SER A 390 -14.65 -8.72 4.42
C SER A 390 -13.82 -7.74 3.58
N SER A 391 -13.86 -6.42 3.86
CA SER A 391 -13.13 -5.40 3.09
C SER A 391 -11.88 -4.91 3.80
N GLY A 392 -10.75 -4.97 3.09
CA GLY A 392 -9.47 -4.39 3.44
C GLY A 392 -8.91 -3.54 2.29
N VAL A 393 -7.58 -3.45 2.20
CA VAL A 393 -6.92 -2.58 1.22
C VAL A 393 -5.51 -3.06 0.90
N ARG A 394 -5.06 -2.69 -0.30
CA ARG A 394 -3.67 -2.74 -0.76
C ARG A 394 -3.34 -1.42 -1.43
N CYS A 395 -2.13 -0.91 -1.21
CA CYS A 395 -1.71 0.36 -1.78
C CYS A 395 -0.88 0.20 -3.05
N ALA A 396 -0.99 1.17 -3.94
CA ALA A 396 -0.14 1.31 -5.12
C ALA A 396 0.76 2.54 -4.99
N ARG A 397 1.86 2.56 -5.75
CA ARG A 397 2.84 3.65 -5.80
C ARG A 397 3.32 3.87 -7.21
N THR A 398 3.69 5.11 -7.51
CA THR A 398 4.32 5.48 -8.78
C THR A 398 5.64 4.73 -8.94
N SER A 399 5.91 4.17 -10.13
CA SER A 399 7.24 3.62 -10.42
C SER A 399 8.24 4.76 -10.64
N ALA A 400 9.47 4.62 -10.14
CA ALA A 400 10.53 5.57 -10.47
C ALA A 400 10.91 5.35 -11.95
N LEU A 401 10.82 6.43 -12.74
CA LEU A 401 11.12 6.42 -14.18
C LEU A 401 12.57 6.07 -14.49
#